data_AF-A0A9W9YH36-F1
#
_entry.id   AF-A0A9W9YH36-F1
#
_cell.length_a   1.000
_cell.length_b   1.000
_cell.length_c   1.000
_cell.angle_alpha   90.00
_cell.angle_beta   90.00
_cell.angle_gamma   90.00
#
_symmetry.space_group_name_H-M   'P 1'
#
loop_
_entity.id
_entity.type
_entity.pdbx_description
1 polymer ?
#
loop_
_entity_poly.entity_id
_entity_poly.type
_entity_poly.pdbx_seq_one_letter_code
_entity_poly.pdbx_strand_id
1 'polypeptide(L)'
;MATAASGPSHLSVTENQKRWLVAGIALNKILIPQIRPFVEQGIKTEYNNLKTSHNIDGQSTSGRLQRWPPRKVLKYENINGNGVHPKLGGRYNYALFDCRVTSHVDFARLYVENYMAKFNAFDDHCDASAVMALLGGVPVFSAAVQTAAGDVRMGRNDWAHCVFSKLDEAKFQQSFIEMEHLVKVMALPVADEGKLIAELKDWESKGNYLCVKMIIIFMICHKKWCDF
;
A
#
# COMPACT_ATOMS: atom_id res chain seq x y z
N MET A 1 4.48 -59.11 -1.12
CA MET A 1 3.38 -58.14 -1.33
C MET A 1 3.81 -56.83 -0.71
N ALA A 2 4.10 -55.82 -1.54
CA ALA A 2 4.43 -54.47 -1.09
C ALA A 2 3.21 -53.58 -1.38
N THR A 3 2.55 -53.09 -0.35
CA THR A 3 1.50 -52.07 -0.46
C THR A 3 2.17 -50.70 -0.42
N ALA A 4 2.41 -50.12 -1.60
CA ALA A 4 2.71 -48.71 -1.73
C ALA A 4 1.39 -47.93 -1.64
N ALA A 5 1.12 -47.35 -0.46
CA ALA A 5 0.07 -46.34 -0.32
C ALA A 5 0.66 -44.97 -0.71
N SER A 6 0.50 -44.59 -1.97
CA SER A 6 0.62 -43.19 -2.40
C SER A 6 -0.67 -42.46 -1.99
N GLY A 7 -0.68 -41.92 -0.78
CA GLY A 7 -1.71 -40.97 -0.37
C GLY A 7 -1.49 -39.64 -1.10
N PRO A 8 -2.56 -38.97 -1.61
CA PRO A 8 -2.41 -37.64 -2.17
C PRO A 8 -1.94 -36.70 -1.05
N SER A 9 -0.84 -35.99 -1.29
CA SER A 9 -0.31 -34.97 -0.40
C SER A 9 -1.30 -33.81 -0.30
N HIS A 10 -2.29 -33.96 0.57
CA HIS A 10 -3.19 -32.89 0.96
C HIS A 10 -2.33 -31.83 1.67
N LEU A 11 -2.05 -30.72 1.00
CA LEU A 11 -1.40 -29.55 1.60
C LEU A 11 -2.20 -29.14 2.85
N SER A 12 -1.70 -29.49 4.04
CA SER A 12 -2.29 -29.10 5.31
C SER A 12 -1.88 -27.66 5.62
N VAL A 13 -2.70 -26.71 5.16
CA VAL A 13 -2.54 -25.30 5.52
C VAL A 13 -2.96 -25.11 6.98
N THR A 14 -2.05 -24.62 7.81
CA THR A 14 -2.31 -24.30 9.23
C THR A 14 -3.34 -23.18 9.37
N GLU A 15 -4.03 -23.09 10.52
CA GLU A 15 -5.00 -22.00 10.76
C GLU A 15 -4.37 -20.60 10.62
N ASN A 16 -3.14 -20.41 11.09
CA ASN A 16 -2.44 -19.13 10.94
C ASN A 16 -2.12 -18.81 9.47
N GLN A 17 -1.80 -19.81 8.65
CA GLN A 17 -1.63 -19.59 7.21
C GLN A 17 -2.95 -19.26 6.51
N LYS A 18 -4.07 -19.84 6.96
CA LYS A 18 -5.41 -19.48 6.44
C LYS A 18 -5.76 -18.04 6.80
N ARG A 19 -5.57 -17.64 8.07
CA ARG A 19 -5.73 -16.25 8.52
C ARG A 19 -4.85 -15.29 7.71
N TRP A 20 -3.62 -15.70 7.41
CA TRP A 20 -2.67 -14.89 6.66
C TRP A 20 -3.12 -14.68 5.22
N LEU A 21 -3.65 -15.73 4.60
CA LEU A 21 -4.22 -15.63 3.27
C LEU A 21 -5.46 -14.72 3.25
N VAL A 22 -6.38 -14.90 4.21
CA VAL A 22 -7.61 -14.12 4.30
C VAL A 22 -7.33 -12.64 4.54
N ALA A 23 -6.49 -12.31 5.52
CA ALA A 23 -6.12 -10.92 5.80
C ALA A 23 -5.43 -10.26 4.60
N GLY A 24 -4.53 -11.00 3.93
CA GLY A 24 -3.87 -10.53 2.71
C GLY A 24 -4.82 -10.24 1.55
N ILE A 25 -5.81 -11.10 1.34
CA ILE A 25 -6.84 -10.93 0.30
C ILE A 25 -7.75 -9.75 0.66
N ALA A 26 -8.26 -9.69 1.88
CA ALA A 26 -9.08 -8.58 2.35
C ALA A 26 -8.35 -7.24 2.16
N LEU A 27 -7.08 -7.15 2.52
CA LEU A 27 -6.28 -5.96 2.28
C LEU A 27 -6.13 -5.66 0.78
N ASN A 28 -5.53 -6.58 0.00
CA ASN A 28 -5.05 -6.25 -1.34
C ASN A 28 -6.14 -6.32 -2.44
N LYS A 29 -7.23 -7.07 -2.22
CA LYS A 29 -8.28 -7.28 -3.21
C LYS A 29 -9.60 -6.62 -2.85
N ILE A 30 -9.82 -6.31 -1.59
CA ILE A 30 -11.07 -5.68 -1.13
C ILE A 30 -10.78 -4.23 -0.74
N LEU A 31 -9.97 -4.00 0.29
CA LEU A 31 -9.73 -2.65 0.81
C LEU A 31 -9.02 -1.75 -0.20
N ILE A 32 -7.83 -2.15 -0.64
CA ILE A 32 -6.96 -1.28 -1.45
C ILE A 32 -7.64 -0.81 -2.75
N PRO A 33 -8.25 -1.68 -3.58
CA PRO A 33 -8.90 -1.23 -4.80
C PRO A 33 -10.02 -0.21 -4.56
N GLN A 34 -10.78 -0.35 -3.48
CA GLN A 34 -11.91 0.53 -3.16
C GLN A 34 -11.46 1.91 -2.64
N ILE A 35 -10.32 1.99 -1.95
CA ILE A 35 -9.82 3.26 -1.40
C ILE A 35 -8.88 4.03 -2.33
N ARG A 36 -8.31 3.38 -3.38
CA ARG A 36 -7.43 4.04 -4.36
C ARG A 36 -8.03 5.33 -4.96
N PRO A 37 -9.31 5.38 -5.39
CA PRO A 37 -9.89 6.61 -5.94
C PRO A 37 -9.90 7.77 -4.93
N PHE A 38 -10.19 7.48 -3.66
CA PHE A 38 -10.12 8.49 -2.59
C PHE A 38 -8.68 9.03 -2.43
N VAL A 39 -7.69 8.13 -2.43
CA VAL A 39 -6.28 8.55 -2.32
C VAL A 39 -5.87 9.39 -3.53
N GLU A 40 -6.19 8.95 -4.75
CA GLU A 40 -5.89 9.69 -5.96
C GLU A 40 -6.50 11.09 -5.93
N GLN A 41 -7.74 11.22 -5.48
CA GLN A 41 -8.42 12.51 -5.37
C GLN A 41 -7.72 13.44 -4.37
N GLY A 42 -7.34 12.94 -3.19
CA GLY A 42 -6.56 13.71 -2.22
C GLY A 42 -5.21 14.18 -2.78
N ILE A 43 -4.50 13.27 -3.46
CA ILE A 43 -3.22 13.56 -4.12
C ILE A 43 -3.36 14.64 -5.19
N LYS A 44 -4.41 14.57 -6.03
CA LYS A 44 -4.70 15.60 -7.05
C LYS A 44 -4.94 16.96 -6.41
N THR A 45 -5.74 17.02 -5.34
CA THR A 45 -6.00 18.26 -4.61
C THR A 45 -4.70 18.88 -4.09
N GLU A 46 -3.87 18.10 -3.40
CA GLU A 46 -2.62 18.60 -2.82
C GLU A 46 -1.60 19.01 -3.88
N TYR A 47 -1.49 18.23 -4.96
CA TYR A 47 -0.65 18.57 -6.10
C TYR A 47 -1.06 19.91 -6.70
N ASN A 48 -2.36 20.13 -6.94
CA ASN A 48 -2.86 21.40 -7.51
C ASN A 48 -2.63 22.59 -6.57
N ASN A 49 -2.75 22.37 -5.26
CA ASN A 49 -2.43 23.39 -4.24
C ASN A 49 -0.95 23.79 -4.34
N LEU A 50 -0.03 22.83 -4.43
CA LEU A 50 1.41 23.09 -4.53
C LEU A 50 1.84 23.60 -5.90
N LYS A 51 1.12 23.22 -6.96
CA LYS A 51 1.26 23.81 -8.28
C LYS A 51 1.04 25.32 -8.21
N THR A 52 -0.04 25.73 -7.56
CA THR A 52 -0.41 27.14 -7.43
C THR A 52 0.50 27.91 -6.44
N SER A 53 0.79 27.32 -5.28
CA SER A 53 1.49 28.02 -4.19
C SER A 53 3.02 27.97 -4.29
N HIS A 54 3.57 26.93 -4.92
CA HIS A 54 5.01 26.67 -4.96
C HIS A 54 5.56 26.43 -6.38
N ASN A 55 4.71 26.51 -7.42
CA ASN A 55 5.09 26.28 -8.82
C ASN A 55 5.80 24.92 -9.00
N ILE A 56 5.34 23.88 -8.29
CA ILE A 56 6.06 22.59 -8.17
C ILE A 56 6.26 21.88 -9.52
N ASP A 57 5.42 22.17 -10.50
CA ASP A 57 5.49 21.68 -11.87
C ASP A 57 6.56 22.37 -12.72
N GLY A 58 6.95 23.61 -12.37
CA GLY A 58 7.95 24.41 -13.07
C GLY A 58 9.26 24.62 -12.30
N GLN A 59 9.47 23.93 -11.19
CA GLN A 59 10.64 24.14 -10.33
C GLN A 59 11.95 23.79 -11.01
N SER A 60 12.95 24.65 -10.81
CA SER A 60 14.35 24.33 -11.13
C SER A 60 14.96 23.43 -10.06
N THR A 61 16.05 22.76 -10.41
CA THR A 61 16.77 21.86 -9.52
C THR A 61 17.26 22.53 -8.22
N SER A 62 17.74 23.78 -8.31
CA SER A 62 18.22 24.55 -7.16
C SER A 62 17.09 25.15 -6.31
N GLY A 63 15.96 25.49 -6.94
CA GLY A 63 14.79 26.09 -6.28
C GLY A 63 13.70 25.10 -5.87
N ARG A 64 13.94 23.79 -5.99
CA ARG A 64 12.91 22.77 -5.72
C ARG A 64 12.43 22.78 -4.27
N LEU A 65 11.17 22.41 -4.07
CA LEU A 65 10.57 22.21 -2.76
C LEU A 65 11.15 20.95 -2.11
N GLN A 66 12.10 21.10 -1.20
CA GLN A 66 12.79 19.93 -0.64
C GLN A 66 11.94 19.13 0.36
N ARG A 67 11.01 19.80 1.06
CA ARG A 67 10.22 19.21 2.13
C ARG A 67 8.78 19.69 2.08
N TRP A 68 7.82 18.77 2.21
CA TRP A 68 6.41 19.10 2.35
C TRP A 68 5.60 17.93 2.95
N PRO A 69 4.90 18.13 4.09
CA PRO A 69 4.98 19.27 5.00
C PRO A 69 6.43 19.45 5.55
N PRO A 70 6.76 20.49 6.32
CA PRO A 70 8.16 20.86 6.64
C PRO A 70 9.07 19.75 7.20
N ARG A 71 8.51 18.68 7.78
CA ARG A 71 9.26 17.54 8.33
C ARG A 71 9.47 16.38 7.34
N LYS A 72 8.71 16.31 6.25
CA LYS A 72 8.77 15.21 5.27
C LYS A 72 9.66 15.60 4.09
N VAL A 73 10.73 14.85 3.86
CA VAL A 73 11.60 15.02 2.68
C VAL A 73 10.91 14.46 1.44
N LEU A 74 10.92 15.23 0.35
CA LEU A 74 10.41 14.80 -0.95
C LEU A 74 11.50 14.05 -1.72
N LYS A 75 11.16 12.86 -2.21
CA LYS A 75 12.08 11.91 -2.87
C LYS A 75 12.11 12.12 -4.38
N TYR A 76 12.79 13.16 -4.83
CA TYR A 76 12.93 13.47 -6.26
C TYR A 76 13.67 12.40 -7.06
N GLU A 77 14.40 11.50 -6.41
CA GLU A 77 15.00 10.32 -7.04
C GLU A 77 13.95 9.36 -7.65
N ASN A 78 12.69 9.46 -7.23
CA ASN A 78 11.61 8.58 -7.66
C ASN A 78 10.89 9.03 -8.94
N ILE A 79 11.24 10.20 -9.50
CA ILE A 79 10.58 10.76 -10.69
C ILE A 79 11.58 11.01 -11.82
N ASN A 80 11.09 11.20 -13.04
CA ASN A 80 11.87 11.62 -14.21
C ASN A 80 13.13 10.79 -14.50
N GLY A 81 13.16 9.53 -14.05
CA GLY A 81 14.35 8.67 -14.17
C GLY A 81 15.54 9.09 -13.30
N ASN A 82 15.38 10.03 -12.37
CA ASN A 82 16.47 10.59 -11.56
C ASN A 82 17.26 9.53 -10.75
N GLY A 83 16.62 8.41 -10.42
CA GLY A 83 17.23 7.29 -9.69
C GLY A 83 18.41 6.63 -10.40
N VAL A 84 18.59 6.81 -11.71
CA VAL A 84 19.72 6.24 -12.47
C VAL A 84 21.02 6.99 -12.27
N HIS A 85 20.97 8.23 -11.76
CA HIS A 85 22.16 9.04 -11.59
C HIS A 85 23.06 8.49 -10.46
N PRO A 86 24.39 8.48 -10.67
CA PRO A 86 25.33 7.95 -9.69
C PRO A 86 25.29 8.75 -8.40
N LYS A 87 25.38 8.04 -7.27
CA LYS A 87 25.50 8.65 -5.96
C LYS A 87 26.94 9.07 -5.72
N LEU A 88 27.16 10.35 -5.42
CA LEU A 88 28.47 10.87 -5.00
C LEU A 88 28.60 10.72 -3.49
N GLY A 89 29.51 9.86 -3.03
CA GLY A 89 29.69 9.60 -1.59
C GLY A 89 28.44 9.07 -0.89
N GLY A 90 27.64 8.25 -1.60
CA GLY A 90 26.38 7.69 -1.10
C GLY A 90 25.18 8.66 -1.12
N ARG A 91 25.37 9.90 -1.58
CA ARG A 91 24.30 10.92 -1.68
C ARG A 91 23.91 11.16 -3.14
N TYR A 92 22.64 11.50 -3.36
CA TYR A 92 22.17 11.92 -4.68
C TYR A 92 22.79 13.25 -5.08
N ASN A 93 23.30 13.32 -6.32
CA ASN A 93 23.69 14.58 -6.93
C ASN A 93 22.46 15.27 -7.51
N TYR A 94 21.77 16.05 -6.67
CA TYR A 94 20.55 16.72 -7.09
C TYR A 94 20.76 17.66 -8.27
N ALA A 95 21.96 18.21 -8.50
CA ALA A 95 22.23 19.08 -9.65
C ALA A 95 21.93 18.44 -11.02
N LEU A 96 21.89 17.11 -11.09
CA LEU A 96 21.57 16.35 -12.30
C LEU A 96 20.07 16.06 -12.46
N PHE A 97 19.26 16.31 -11.43
CA PHE A 97 17.87 15.89 -11.39
C PHE A 97 16.98 16.84 -12.17
N ASP A 98 16.07 16.27 -12.97
CA ASP A 98 14.87 16.96 -13.40
C ASP A 98 13.86 16.95 -12.25
N CYS A 99 13.67 18.10 -11.61
CA CYS A 99 12.82 18.25 -10.44
C CYS A 99 11.39 18.72 -10.76
N ARG A 100 11.02 18.79 -12.04
CA ARG A 100 9.66 19.18 -12.45
C ARG A 100 8.67 18.08 -12.10
N VAL A 101 7.64 18.42 -11.33
CA VAL A 101 6.57 17.49 -10.97
C VAL A 101 5.41 17.66 -11.94
N THR A 102 5.44 16.91 -13.03
CA THR A 102 4.57 17.15 -14.20
C THR A 102 3.16 16.56 -14.06
N SER A 103 2.96 15.69 -13.07
CA SER A 103 1.69 15.01 -12.82
C SER A 103 1.43 14.76 -11.34
N HIS A 104 0.18 14.49 -10.98
CA HIS A 104 -0.18 14.05 -9.63
C HIS A 104 0.42 12.68 -9.28
N VAL A 105 0.74 11.85 -10.28
CA VAL A 105 1.45 10.57 -10.09
C VAL A 105 2.91 10.81 -9.71
N ASP A 106 3.61 11.72 -10.39
CA ASP A 106 4.96 12.13 -9.99
C ASP A 106 4.96 12.72 -8.59
N PHE A 107 3.97 13.55 -8.27
CA PHE A 107 3.79 14.09 -6.94
C PHE A 107 3.65 12.99 -5.88
N ALA A 108 2.80 11.98 -6.12
CA ALA A 108 2.65 10.84 -5.22
C ALA A 108 3.97 10.08 -5.01
N ARG A 109 4.75 9.87 -6.07
CA ARG A 109 6.04 9.17 -6.00
C ARG A 109 7.06 9.87 -5.09
N LEU A 110 6.95 11.18 -4.87
CA LEU A 110 7.82 11.90 -3.93
C LEU A 110 7.64 11.46 -2.47
N TYR A 111 6.52 10.83 -2.11
CA TYR A 111 6.17 10.48 -0.72
C TYR A 111 6.51 9.06 -0.32
N VAL A 112 6.77 8.18 -1.29
CA VAL A 112 6.95 6.74 -1.08
C VAL A 112 8.41 6.32 -1.19
N GLU A 113 8.76 5.14 -0.69
CA GLU A 113 10.10 4.60 -0.86
C GLU A 113 10.37 4.20 -2.31
N ASN A 114 11.64 4.18 -2.72
CA ASN A 114 12.03 3.97 -4.13
C ASN A 114 11.47 2.64 -4.69
N TYR A 115 11.45 1.58 -3.89
CA TYR A 115 10.89 0.29 -4.29
C TYR A 115 9.36 0.33 -4.54
N MET A 116 8.65 1.26 -3.90
CA MET A 116 7.21 1.47 -4.06
C MET A 116 6.87 2.38 -5.25
N ALA A 117 7.82 3.20 -5.73
CA ALA A 117 7.56 4.27 -6.70
C ALA A 117 7.33 3.81 -8.15
N LYS A 118 7.13 2.51 -8.39
CA LYS A 118 7.07 1.91 -9.73
C LYS A 118 5.71 2.05 -10.42
N PHE A 119 4.68 2.51 -9.71
CA PHE A 119 3.33 2.70 -10.26
C PHE A 119 3.28 3.90 -11.21
N ASN A 120 2.60 3.79 -12.34
CA ASN A 120 2.38 4.88 -13.31
C ASN A 120 0.96 5.48 -13.22
N ALA A 121 0.07 4.86 -12.45
CA ALA A 121 -1.30 5.29 -12.21
C ALA A 121 -1.76 4.76 -10.84
N PHE A 122 -2.93 5.21 -10.38
CA PHE A 122 -3.61 4.69 -9.18
C PHE A 122 -4.41 3.42 -9.50
N ASP A 123 -3.74 2.45 -10.11
CA ASP A 123 -4.28 1.16 -10.53
C ASP A 123 -3.67 0.02 -9.70
N ASP A 124 -3.68 -1.20 -10.22
CA ASP A 124 -3.11 -2.38 -9.56
C ASP A 124 -1.60 -2.31 -9.32
N HIS A 125 -0.87 -1.40 -9.98
CA HIS A 125 0.54 -1.15 -9.71
C HIS A 125 0.75 -0.25 -8.49
N CYS A 126 -0.25 0.56 -8.11
CA CYS A 126 -0.26 1.31 -6.85
C CYS A 126 -0.71 0.36 -5.73
N ASP A 127 0.26 -0.40 -5.21
CA ASP A 127 0.03 -1.46 -4.24
C ASP A 127 -0.33 -0.96 -2.83
N ALA A 128 -0.61 -1.91 -1.93
CA ALA A 128 -0.96 -1.62 -0.56
C ALA A 128 0.12 -0.79 0.18
N SER A 129 1.41 -1.02 -0.07
CA SER A 129 2.45 -0.22 0.57
C SER A 129 2.44 1.23 0.11
N ALA A 130 2.31 1.45 -1.20
CA ALA A 130 2.24 2.79 -1.76
C ALA A 130 1.01 3.53 -1.24
N VAL A 131 -0.17 2.91 -1.31
CA VAL A 131 -1.43 3.50 -0.85
C VAL A 131 -1.36 3.90 0.62
N MET A 132 -0.88 3.01 1.51
CA MET A 132 -0.75 3.32 2.94
C MET A 132 0.31 4.38 3.22
N ALA A 133 1.42 4.39 2.47
CA ALA A 133 2.45 5.42 2.60
C ALA A 133 1.95 6.81 2.18
N LEU A 134 1.09 6.89 1.17
CA LEU A 134 0.46 8.14 0.72
C LEU A 134 -0.55 8.65 1.76
N LEU A 135 -1.46 7.78 2.23
CA LEU A 135 -2.46 8.12 3.26
C LEU A 135 -1.79 8.65 4.54
N GLY A 136 -0.70 8.02 4.99
CA GLY A 136 0.03 8.43 6.19
C GLY A 136 1.03 9.58 5.99
N GLY A 137 1.30 9.99 4.74
CA GLY A 137 2.42 10.89 4.43
C GLY A 137 2.04 12.23 3.81
N VAL A 138 0.90 12.30 3.13
CA VAL A 138 0.47 13.49 2.37
C VAL A 138 -0.45 14.34 3.25
N PRO A 139 -0.18 15.65 3.41
CA PRO A 139 -0.82 16.48 4.44
C PRO A 139 -2.30 16.80 4.16
N VAL A 140 -2.80 16.51 2.96
CA VAL A 140 -4.22 16.65 2.61
C VAL A 140 -5.12 15.69 3.41
N PHE A 141 -4.58 14.56 3.85
CA PHE A 141 -5.32 13.59 4.66
C PHE A 141 -5.31 14.00 6.12
N SER A 142 -6.44 13.85 6.81
CA SER A 142 -6.57 14.23 8.21
C SER A 142 -5.63 13.42 9.11
N ALA A 143 -5.32 13.96 10.30
CA ALA A 143 -4.50 13.24 11.28
C ALA A 143 -5.10 11.87 11.64
N ALA A 144 -6.43 11.77 11.72
CA ALA A 144 -7.13 10.51 12.00
C ALA A 144 -6.89 9.47 10.88
N VAL A 145 -6.99 9.89 9.61
CA VAL A 145 -6.68 9.03 8.45
C VAL A 145 -5.22 8.62 8.45
N GLN A 146 -4.29 9.55 8.73
CA GLN A 146 -2.86 9.25 8.78
C GLN A 146 -2.52 8.22 9.86
N THR A 147 -3.10 8.36 11.06
CA THR A 147 -2.93 7.40 12.16
C THR A 147 -3.48 6.03 11.79
N ALA A 148 -4.73 5.94 11.32
CA ALA A 148 -5.35 4.67 10.96
C ALA A 148 -4.61 3.95 9.81
N ALA A 149 -4.11 4.70 8.82
CA ALA A 149 -3.27 4.14 7.76
C ALA A 149 -1.92 3.62 8.30
N GLY A 150 -1.37 4.27 9.33
CA GLY A 150 -0.20 3.80 10.06
C GLY A 150 -0.44 2.43 10.72
N ASP A 151 -1.59 2.26 11.38
CA ASP A 151 -1.97 1.01 12.04
C ASP A 151 -2.11 -0.13 11.02
N VAL A 152 -2.90 0.07 9.96
CA VAL A 152 -3.06 -0.90 8.87
C VAL A 152 -1.71 -1.25 8.21
N ARG A 153 -0.81 -0.26 8.06
CA ARG A 153 0.53 -0.48 7.52
C ARG A 153 1.37 -1.40 8.41
N MET A 154 1.25 -1.29 9.74
CA MET A 154 1.95 -2.20 10.66
C MET A 154 1.48 -3.64 10.47
N GLY A 155 0.16 -3.87 10.45
CA GLY A 155 -0.42 -5.19 10.19
C GLY A 155 0.00 -5.76 8.82
N ARG A 156 -0.03 -4.91 7.78
CA ARG A 156 0.45 -5.26 6.43
C ARG A 156 1.93 -5.69 6.44
N ASN A 157 2.79 -5.01 7.18
CA ASN A 157 4.21 -5.36 7.22
C ASN A 157 4.45 -6.71 7.88
N ASP A 158 3.78 -7.00 9.00
CA ASP A 158 3.83 -8.33 9.62
C ASP A 158 3.33 -9.42 8.65
N TRP A 159 2.27 -9.13 7.88
CA TRP A 159 1.78 -10.00 6.81
C TRP A 159 2.80 -10.20 5.68
N ALA A 160 3.40 -9.13 5.15
CA ALA A 160 4.29 -9.17 3.99
C ALA A 160 5.58 -9.97 4.24
N HIS A 161 6.03 -10.06 5.50
CA HIS A 161 7.19 -10.86 5.89
C HIS A 161 6.89 -12.37 6.07
N CYS A 162 5.65 -12.82 5.80
CA CYS A 162 5.25 -14.22 5.89
C CYS A 162 5.52 -14.88 7.25
N VAL A 163 5.52 -14.10 8.33
CA VAL A 163 5.75 -14.62 9.68
C VAL A 163 4.45 -15.20 10.22
N PHE A 164 4.05 -16.39 9.75
CA PHE A 164 2.74 -16.97 10.06
C PHE A 164 2.46 -17.13 11.57
N SER A 165 3.49 -17.34 12.40
CA SER A 165 3.33 -17.42 13.85
C SER A 165 2.81 -16.13 14.49
N LYS A 166 3.02 -14.97 13.84
CA LYS A 166 2.50 -13.67 14.30
C LYS A 166 1.04 -13.45 13.97
N LEU A 167 0.45 -14.26 13.10
CA LEU A 167 -0.95 -14.10 12.71
C LEU A 167 -1.84 -15.12 13.39
N ASP A 168 -1.83 -15.05 14.72
CA ASP A 168 -2.81 -15.70 15.56
C ASP A 168 -4.20 -15.06 15.40
N GLU A 169 -5.18 -15.61 16.11
CA GLU A 169 -6.56 -15.12 16.07
C GLU A 169 -6.68 -13.64 16.47
N ALA A 170 -5.94 -13.21 17.50
CA ALA A 170 -6.01 -11.84 18.00
C ALA A 170 -5.47 -10.84 16.97
N LYS A 171 -4.33 -11.15 16.35
CA LYS A 171 -3.72 -10.33 15.30
C LYS A 171 -4.55 -10.32 14.01
N PHE A 172 -5.19 -11.43 13.69
CA PHE A 172 -6.14 -11.51 12.59
C PHE A 172 -7.34 -10.57 12.80
N GLN A 173 -8.03 -10.66 13.93
CA GLN A 173 -9.15 -9.78 14.28
C GLN A 173 -8.72 -8.31 14.33
N GLN A 174 -7.56 -8.03 14.93
CA GLN A 174 -7.00 -6.68 14.99
C GLN A 174 -6.78 -6.08 13.60
N SER A 175 -6.34 -6.89 12.62
CA SER A 175 -6.17 -6.43 11.24
C SER A 175 -7.49 -5.95 10.62
N PHE A 176 -8.60 -6.66 10.86
CA PHE A 176 -9.92 -6.26 10.38
C PHE A 176 -10.45 -5.02 11.10
N ILE A 177 -10.24 -4.93 12.42
CA ILE A 177 -10.59 -3.73 13.20
C ILE A 177 -9.87 -2.49 12.65
N GLU A 178 -8.58 -2.60 12.36
CA GLU A 178 -7.78 -1.50 11.81
C GLU A 178 -8.23 -1.11 10.40
N MET A 179 -8.53 -2.09 9.54
CA MET A 179 -9.08 -1.84 8.20
C MET A 179 -10.45 -1.16 8.27
N GLU A 180 -11.36 -1.63 9.12
CA GLU A 180 -12.66 -0.99 9.33
C GLU A 180 -12.53 0.42 9.89
N HIS A 181 -11.63 0.62 10.84
CA HIS A 181 -11.38 1.93 11.43
C HIS A 181 -10.87 2.92 10.37
N LEU A 182 -9.94 2.50 9.52
CA LEU A 182 -9.46 3.29 8.40
C LEU A 182 -10.61 3.73 7.48
N VAL A 183 -11.48 2.79 7.11
CA VAL A 183 -12.65 3.07 6.23
C VAL A 183 -13.58 4.11 6.86
N LYS A 184 -13.86 4.02 8.16
CA LYS A 184 -14.71 4.98 8.88
C LYS A 184 -14.09 6.37 8.96
N VAL A 185 -12.78 6.49 9.24
CA VAL A 185 -12.14 7.82 9.37
C VAL A 185 -11.91 8.52 8.03
N MET A 186 -11.93 7.77 6.93
CA MET A 186 -11.91 8.34 5.58
C MET A 186 -13.21 9.06 5.22
N ALA A 187 -14.30 8.78 5.95
CA ALA A 187 -15.62 9.36 5.71
C ALA A 187 -16.05 9.27 4.24
N LEU A 188 -15.97 8.05 3.69
CA LEU A 188 -16.41 7.76 2.32
C LEU A 188 -17.92 8.02 2.18
N PRO A 189 -18.46 8.14 0.95
CA PRO A 189 -19.91 8.17 0.76
C PRO A 189 -20.57 6.99 1.47
N VAL A 190 -21.68 7.25 2.18
CA VAL A 190 -22.31 6.27 3.10
C VAL A 190 -22.57 4.90 2.45
N ALA A 191 -22.96 4.89 1.18
CA ALA A 191 -23.18 3.66 0.43
C ALA A 191 -21.89 2.86 0.20
N ASP A 192 -20.79 3.55 -0.14
CA ASP A 192 -19.49 2.93 -0.40
C ASP A 192 -18.85 2.45 0.91
N GLU A 193 -18.94 3.26 1.97
CA GLU A 193 -18.48 2.90 3.32
C GLU A 193 -19.20 1.64 3.82
N GLY A 194 -20.54 1.63 3.78
CA GLY A 194 -21.34 0.51 4.26
C GLY A 194 -21.07 -0.77 3.49
N LYS A 195 -20.93 -0.67 2.16
CA LYS A 195 -20.59 -1.81 1.29
C LYS A 195 -19.21 -2.37 1.63
N LEU A 196 -18.19 -1.51 1.74
CA LEU A 196 -16.82 -1.93 2.03
C LEU A 196 -16.69 -2.57 3.42
N ILE A 197 -17.32 -1.99 4.44
CA ILE A 197 -17.36 -2.60 5.79
C ILE A 197 -18.05 -3.95 5.76
N ALA A 198 -19.17 -4.09 5.03
CA ALA A 198 -19.86 -5.37 4.90
C ALA A 198 -18.99 -6.44 4.20
N GLU A 199 -18.26 -6.07 3.14
CA GLU A 199 -17.32 -6.97 2.47
C GLU A 199 -16.19 -7.40 3.41
N LEU A 200 -15.60 -6.47 4.17
CA LEU A 200 -14.56 -6.79 5.16
C LEU A 200 -15.06 -7.79 6.21
N LYS A 201 -16.27 -7.60 6.75
CA LYS A 201 -16.88 -8.53 7.72
C LYS A 201 -17.19 -9.90 7.13
N ASP A 202 -17.57 -9.94 5.85
CA ASP A 202 -17.77 -11.21 5.15
C ASP A 202 -16.45 -11.98 5.01
N TRP A 203 -15.37 -11.29 4.68
CA TRP A 203 -14.02 -11.87 4.62
C TRP A 203 -13.50 -12.30 6.00
N GLU A 204 -13.74 -11.53 7.05
CA GLU A 204 -13.36 -11.88 8.41
C GLU A 204 -14.05 -13.18 8.86
N SER A 205 -15.37 -13.28 8.67
CA SER A 205 -16.19 -14.39 9.15
C SER A 205 -16.16 -15.64 8.27
N LYS A 206 -16.05 -15.47 6.95
CA LYS A 206 -16.19 -16.56 5.96
C LYS A 206 -14.95 -16.78 5.10
N GLY A 207 -13.94 -15.91 5.20
CA GLY A 207 -12.75 -15.96 4.35
C GLY A 207 -12.05 -17.31 4.33
N ASN A 208 -12.01 -18.04 5.46
CA ASN A 208 -11.42 -19.37 5.51
C ASN A 208 -12.10 -20.37 4.57
N TYR A 209 -13.43 -20.35 4.46
CA TYR A 209 -14.18 -21.21 3.53
C TYR A 209 -14.01 -20.79 2.07
N LEU A 210 -13.89 -19.48 1.81
CA LEU A 210 -13.65 -18.92 0.48
C LEU A 210 -12.25 -19.27 -0.02
N CYS A 211 -11.25 -19.21 0.86
CA CYS A 211 -9.86 -19.48 0.55
C CYS A 211 -9.59 -20.97 0.28
N VAL A 212 -10.19 -21.91 1.01
CA VAL A 212 -9.97 -23.35 0.78
C VAL A 212 -10.35 -23.79 -0.65
N LYS A 213 -11.32 -23.10 -1.28
CA LYS A 213 -11.67 -23.32 -2.70
C LYS A 213 -10.65 -22.74 -3.69
N MET A 214 -9.78 -21.82 -3.26
CA MET A 214 -8.92 -20.99 -4.12
C MET A 214 -7.40 -21.22 -3.94
N ILE A 215 -7.01 -22.10 -3.00
CA ILE A 215 -5.61 -22.33 -2.53
C ILE A 215 -4.60 -22.63 -3.65
N ILE A 216 -5.01 -23.11 -4.83
CA ILE A 216 -4.06 -23.48 -5.90
C ILE A 216 -3.49 -22.24 -6.64
N ILE A 217 -4.17 -21.09 -6.65
CA ILE A 217 -3.76 -19.94 -7.48
C ILE A 217 -2.89 -18.93 -6.72
N PHE A 218 -3.12 -18.73 -5.41
CA PHE A 218 -2.50 -17.62 -4.67
C PHE A 218 -1.01 -17.88 -4.32
N MET A 219 -0.62 -19.13 -4.06
CA MET A 219 0.77 -19.46 -3.71
C MET A 219 1.75 -19.27 -4.88
N ILE A 220 1.26 -19.32 -6.14
CA ILE A 220 2.09 -19.12 -7.34
C ILE A 220 2.34 -17.63 -7.61
N CYS A 221 1.38 -16.75 -7.30
CA CYS A 221 1.51 -15.31 -7.53
C CYS A 221 2.41 -14.60 -6.50
N HIS A 222 2.58 -15.15 -5.29
CA HIS A 222 3.28 -14.48 -4.19
C HIS A 222 4.80 -14.39 -4.36
N LYS A 223 5.43 -15.27 -5.15
CA LYS A 223 6.89 -15.24 -5.35
C LYS A 223 7.38 -13.96 -6.04
N LYS A 224 6.51 -13.25 -6.78
CA LYS A 224 6.83 -11.94 -7.37
C LYS A 224 6.66 -10.76 -6.41
N TRP A 225 5.98 -10.94 -5.27
CA TRP A 225 5.67 -9.87 -4.32
C TRP A 225 6.63 -9.81 -3.12
N CYS A 226 7.38 -10.87 -2.83
CA CYS A 226 8.39 -10.91 -1.76
C CYS A 226 9.81 -10.51 -2.20
N ASP A 227 10.04 -10.27 -3.50
CA ASP A 227 11.37 -9.95 -4.03
C ASP A 227 11.69 -8.44 -4.02
N PHE A 228 11.02 -7.64 -3.18
CA PHE A 228 11.31 -6.21 -2.98
C PHE A 228 11.32 -5.79 -1.52
#